data_AF-A0A968CF53-F1
#
_entry.id   AF-A0A968CF53-F1
#
_cell.length_a   1.000
_cell.length_b   1.000
_cell.length_c   1.000
_cell.angle_alpha   90.00
_cell.angle_beta   90.00
_cell.angle_gamma   90.00
#
_symmetry.space_group_name_H-M   'P 1'
#
loop_
_entity.id
_entity.type
_entity.pdbx_description
1 polymer ?
#
loop_
_entity_poly.entity_id
_entity_poly.type
_entity_poly.pdbx_seq_one_letter_code
_entity_poly.pdbx_strand_id
1 'polypeptide(L)'
;MLGADAAADLDNDGRVDLVERTGTRLRLRVGDADWTVLESLSGPSGEHSSMTVVDKDHDGDLDLFWCTENGCAIAVNDGAGSLTPDASAEGLVAGPLAPPIQVAFSDLDNDRDVDLVVADANAVRWLSNQRDGTFRSIGAERGLGTAAGGGPLQIVDLDKNGTMDLLLGGS
;
A
#
# COMPACT_ATOMS: atom_id res chain seq x y z
N MET A 1 8.37 10.92 16.17
CA MET A 1 8.92 10.20 15.01
C MET A 1 7.96 10.47 13.86
N LEU A 2 8.43 11.10 12.77
CA LEU A 2 7.60 11.46 11.63
C LEU A 2 7.01 10.16 11.06
N GLY A 3 5.68 10.03 11.12
CA GLY A 3 4.98 8.84 10.62
C GLY A 3 5.04 8.81 9.11
N ALA A 4 4.80 7.64 8.51
CA ALA A 4 4.53 7.60 7.08
C ALA A 4 3.33 8.48 6.78
N ASP A 5 3.47 9.28 5.72
CA ASP A 5 2.42 10.14 5.22
C ASP A 5 2.11 9.71 3.78
N ALA A 6 0.84 9.70 3.40
CA ALA A 6 0.41 9.54 2.01
C ALA A 6 -0.28 10.82 1.55
N ALA A 7 -0.06 11.20 0.28
CA ALA A 7 -0.64 12.41 -0.29
C ALA A 7 -1.30 12.12 -1.64
N ALA A 8 -2.60 12.40 -1.73
CA ALA A 8 -3.43 12.20 -2.92
C ALA A 8 -4.77 12.93 -2.77
N ASP A 9 -5.51 13.10 -3.84
CA ASP A 9 -6.89 13.60 -3.81
C ASP A 9 -7.81 12.44 -3.37
N LEU A 10 -8.24 12.44 -2.11
CA LEU A 10 -9.00 11.34 -1.48
C LEU A 10 -10.48 11.69 -1.31
N ASP A 11 -10.87 12.96 -1.43
CA ASP A 11 -12.27 13.37 -1.47
C ASP A 11 -12.74 13.85 -2.86
N ASN A 12 -11.90 13.66 -3.89
CA ASN A 12 -12.14 13.99 -5.28
C ASN A 12 -12.49 15.47 -5.51
N ASP A 13 -11.99 16.37 -4.65
CA ASP A 13 -12.24 17.80 -4.77
C ASP A 13 -11.26 18.54 -5.70
N GLY A 14 -10.29 17.80 -6.25
CA GLY A 14 -9.24 18.31 -7.13
C GLY A 14 -8.02 18.89 -6.40
N ARG A 15 -7.94 18.74 -5.06
CA ARG A 15 -6.80 19.15 -4.25
C ARG A 15 -6.12 17.93 -3.65
N VAL A 16 -4.86 18.11 -3.24
CA VAL A 16 -4.09 17.04 -2.61
C VAL A 16 -4.39 17.04 -1.12
N ASP A 17 -4.86 15.90 -0.64
CA ASP A 17 -5.08 15.60 0.77
C ASP A 17 -3.85 14.92 1.37
N LEU A 18 -3.83 14.82 2.70
CA LEU A 18 -2.76 14.19 3.46
C LEU A 18 -3.32 13.19 4.46
N VAL A 19 -2.79 11.97 4.44
CA VAL A 19 -3.00 11.00 5.50
C VAL A 19 -1.75 10.97 6.38
N GLU A 20 -1.93 11.34 7.64
CA GLU A 20 -0.84 11.40 8.63
C GLU A 20 -1.06 10.37 9.73
N ARG A 21 0.03 9.73 10.18
CA ARG A 21 -0.03 8.89 11.37
C ARG A 21 0.18 9.69 12.66
N THR A 22 -0.82 9.66 13.54
CA THR A 22 -0.79 10.25 14.88
C THR A 22 -0.95 9.17 15.96
N GLY A 23 0.17 8.62 16.44
CA GLY A 23 0.16 7.53 17.43
C GLY A 23 -0.41 6.23 16.84
N THR A 24 -1.54 5.76 17.38
CA THR A 24 -2.23 4.54 16.91
C THR A 24 -3.32 4.83 15.86
N ARG A 25 -3.46 6.08 15.44
CA ARG A 25 -4.49 6.51 14.48
C ARG A 25 -3.87 7.09 13.22
N LEU A 26 -4.59 6.96 12.13
CA LEU A 26 -4.39 7.72 10.91
C LEU A 26 -5.41 8.85 10.88
N ARG A 27 -5.01 9.99 10.32
CA ARG A 27 -5.90 11.14 10.09
C ARG A 27 -5.85 11.52 8.64
N LEU A 28 -6.99 11.55 7.98
CA LEU A 28 -7.15 12.17 6.69
C LEU A 28 -7.40 13.66 6.90
N ARG A 29 -6.57 14.50 6.30
CA ARG A 29 -6.74 15.95 6.22
C ARG A 29 -6.95 16.36 4.79
N VAL A 30 -8.03 17.09 4.54
CA VAL A 30 -8.30 17.60 3.20
C VAL A 30 -7.41 18.78 2.88
N GLY A 31 -7.07 18.94 1.60
CA GLY A 31 -6.24 20.01 1.06
C GLY A 31 -6.92 21.39 1.02
N ASP A 32 -7.76 21.71 2.02
CA ASP A 32 -8.38 23.02 2.18
C ASP A 32 -7.43 24.02 2.89
N ALA A 33 -7.88 25.27 3.05
CA ALA A 33 -7.05 26.31 3.66
C ALA A 33 -6.72 26.03 5.14
N ASP A 34 -7.50 25.18 5.81
CA ASP A 34 -7.45 24.92 7.24
C ASP A 34 -6.87 23.52 7.58
N TRP A 35 -6.55 22.71 6.56
CA TRP A 35 -6.19 21.29 6.67
C TRP A 35 -7.17 20.51 7.55
N THR A 36 -8.46 20.68 7.27
CA THR A 36 -9.55 20.10 8.05
C THR A 36 -9.39 18.59 8.13
N VAL A 37 -9.50 18.03 9.35
CA VAL A 37 -9.52 16.58 9.53
C VAL A 37 -10.89 16.06 9.10
N LEU A 38 -10.92 15.27 8.03
CA LEU A 38 -12.14 14.70 7.49
C LEU A 38 -12.48 13.35 8.14
N GLU A 39 -11.47 12.50 8.35
CA GLU A 39 -11.65 11.14 8.85
C GLU A 39 -10.50 10.73 9.80
N SER A 40 -10.75 9.73 10.66
CA SER A 40 -9.75 9.18 11.57
C SER A 40 -9.98 7.71 11.84
N LEU A 41 -9.20 6.86 11.17
CA LEU A 41 -9.24 5.41 11.35
C LEU A 41 -8.15 4.88 12.29
N SER A 42 -8.39 3.68 12.80
CA SER A 42 -7.41 2.89 13.56
C SER A 42 -6.84 1.80 12.68
N GLY A 43 -5.63 1.35 13.00
CA GLY A 43 -4.92 0.35 12.19
C GLY A 43 -3.80 -0.33 12.97
N PRO A 44 -3.02 -1.21 12.29
CA PRO A 44 -1.78 -1.69 12.85
C PRO A 44 -0.93 -0.50 13.29
N SER A 45 -0.52 -0.53 14.56
CA SER A 45 0.40 0.43 15.14
C SER A 45 1.82 -0.12 15.03
N GLY A 46 2.81 0.76 15.13
CA GLY A 46 4.22 0.39 15.05
C GLY A 46 5.09 1.64 14.93
N GLU A 47 6.38 1.49 15.09
CA GLU A 47 7.35 2.56 14.92
C GLU A 47 7.64 2.77 13.43
N HIS A 48 7.89 1.71 12.68
CA HIS A 48 8.21 1.81 11.26
C HIS A 48 6.91 1.75 10.48
N SER A 49 6.79 2.59 9.45
CA SER A 49 5.63 2.52 8.56
C SER A 49 5.97 2.86 7.14
N SER A 50 5.23 2.23 6.22
CA SER A 50 5.13 2.62 4.82
C SER A 50 3.66 2.82 4.51
N MET A 51 3.31 3.88 3.79
CA MET A 51 1.94 4.23 3.45
C MET A 51 1.89 4.69 2.00
N THR A 52 0.83 4.33 1.30
CA THR A 52 0.59 4.72 -0.09
C THR A 52 -0.90 4.60 -0.39
N VAL A 53 -1.31 5.08 -1.55
CA VAL A 53 -2.68 4.96 -2.04
C VAL A 53 -2.72 4.22 -3.38
N VAL A 54 -3.85 3.58 -3.68
CA VAL A 54 -4.11 2.83 -4.91
C VAL A 54 -5.61 2.65 -5.10
N ASP A 55 -6.12 2.65 -6.33
CA ASP A 55 -7.48 2.16 -6.62
C ASP A 55 -7.43 0.63 -6.74
N LYS A 56 -7.78 -0.11 -5.68
CA LYS A 56 -7.60 -1.57 -5.63
C LYS A 56 -8.78 -2.32 -6.27
N ASP A 57 -9.97 -1.74 -6.27
CA ASP A 57 -11.22 -2.38 -6.70
C ASP A 57 -11.78 -1.79 -8.00
N HIS A 58 -11.05 -0.84 -8.59
CA HIS A 58 -11.33 -0.21 -9.88
C HIS A 58 -12.64 0.58 -9.90
N ASP A 59 -13.01 1.19 -8.77
CA ASP A 59 -14.17 2.05 -8.69
C ASP A 59 -13.85 3.52 -9.04
N GLY A 60 -12.56 3.84 -9.16
CA GLY A 60 -12.05 5.16 -9.50
C GLY A 60 -11.64 6.00 -8.30
N ASP A 61 -11.80 5.48 -7.08
CA ASP A 61 -11.42 6.15 -5.84
C ASP A 61 -10.11 5.55 -5.29
N LEU A 62 -9.23 6.42 -4.80
CA LEU A 62 -7.96 5.97 -4.24
C LEU A 62 -8.16 5.43 -2.82
N ASP A 63 -7.83 4.17 -2.62
CA ASP A 63 -7.80 3.49 -1.32
C ASP A 63 -6.50 3.70 -0.58
N LEU A 64 -6.53 3.55 0.75
CA LEU A 64 -5.37 3.70 1.61
C LEU A 64 -4.75 2.35 1.97
N PHE A 65 -3.45 2.20 1.73
CA PHE A 65 -2.67 1.06 2.16
C PHE A 65 -1.55 1.49 3.12
N TRP A 66 -1.36 0.77 4.22
CA TRP A 66 -0.22 1.00 5.11
C TRP A 66 0.29 -0.29 5.75
N CYS A 67 1.60 -0.32 6.00
CA CYS A 67 2.29 -1.36 6.74
C CYS A 67 3.01 -0.78 7.94
N THR A 68 3.11 -1.57 9.00
CA THR A 68 4.07 -1.40 10.09
C THR A 68 4.86 -2.68 10.31
N GLU A 69 5.82 -2.69 11.23
CA GLU A 69 6.48 -3.92 11.63
C GLU A 69 5.52 -4.98 12.21
N ASN A 70 4.30 -4.60 12.58
CA ASN A 70 3.28 -5.52 13.11
C ASN A 70 2.33 -6.07 12.04
N GLY A 71 2.46 -5.63 10.79
CA GLY A 71 1.63 -6.07 9.66
C GLY A 71 1.07 -4.91 8.84
N CYS A 72 0.28 -5.24 7.83
CA CYS A 72 -0.33 -4.27 6.93
C CYS A 72 -1.86 -4.28 7.00
N ALA A 73 -2.46 -3.19 6.53
CA ALA A 73 -3.90 -3.02 6.44
C ALA A 73 -4.28 -2.15 5.23
N ILE A 74 -5.54 -2.27 4.83
CA ILE A 74 -6.17 -1.53 3.74
C ILE A 74 -7.44 -0.87 4.28
N ALA A 75 -7.71 0.34 3.83
CA ALA A 75 -9.00 1.00 4.02
C ALA A 75 -9.54 1.46 2.67
N VAL A 76 -10.78 1.07 2.38
CA VAL A 76 -11.51 1.42 1.17
C VAL A 76 -12.03 2.85 1.28
N ASN A 77 -11.81 3.65 0.26
CA ASN A 77 -12.33 5.01 0.18
C ASN A 77 -13.64 5.03 -0.61
N ASP A 78 -14.59 5.91 -0.23
CA ASP A 78 -15.88 6.06 -0.94
C ASP A 78 -15.91 7.26 -1.91
N GLY A 79 -14.73 7.83 -2.19
CA GLY A 79 -14.57 8.99 -3.06
C GLY A 79 -15.01 10.32 -2.46
N ALA A 80 -15.51 10.31 -1.22
CA ALA A 80 -15.84 11.51 -0.44
C ALA A 80 -14.96 11.62 0.81
N GLY A 81 -13.85 10.87 0.85
CA GLY A 81 -12.87 10.84 1.94
C GLY A 81 -13.31 10.05 3.17
N SER A 82 -14.31 9.17 3.05
CA SER A 82 -14.66 8.22 4.11
C SER A 82 -13.85 6.93 3.93
N LEU A 83 -12.99 6.63 4.90
CA LEU A 83 -12.11 5.45 4.88
C LEU A 83 -12.68 4.31 5.72
N THR A 84 -13.02 3.19 5.09
CA THR A 84 -13.57 1.99 5.76
C THR A 84 -12.54 0.85 5.76
N PRO A 85 -12.13 0.31 6.93
CA PRO A 85 -11.22 -0.83 6.98
C PRO A 85 -11.71 -2.03 6.16
N ASP A 86 -10.84 -2.57 5.31
CA ASP A 86 -11.15 -3.73 4.50
C ASP A 86 -10.87 -5.02 5.28
N ALA A 87 -11.94 -5.68 5.72
CA ALA A 87 -11.85 -6.95 6.44
C ALA A 87 -11.32 -8.11 5.57
N SER A 88 -11.46 -8.03 4.24
CA SER A 88 -10.95 -9.07 3.34
C SER A 88 -9.42 -9.04 3.22
N ALA A 89 -8.81 -7.88 3.50
CA ALA A 89 -7.36 -7.69 3.54
C ALA A 89 -6.75 -7.95 4.93
N GLU A 90 -7.56 -8.28 5.94
CA GLU A 90 -7.06 -8.53 7.30
C GLU A 90 -6.11 -9.74 7.31
N GLY A 91 -4.89 -9.54 7.81
CA GLY A 91 -3.88 -10.60 7.90
C GLY A 91 -3.22 -10.98 6.56
N LEU A 92 -3.56 -10.29 5.46
CA LEU A 92 -2.96 -10.51 4.13
C LEU A 92 -1.42 -10.41 4.18
N VAL A 93 -0.91 -9.44 4.95
CA VAL A 93 0.49 -9.37 5.35
C VAL A 93 0.58 -9.24 6.86
N ALA A 94 0.65 -10.39 7.53
CA ALA A 94 0.85 -10.46 8.97
C ALA A 94 2.31 -10.15 9.36
N GLY A 95 2.48 -9.48 10.50
CA GLY A 95 3.79 -9.29 11.12
C GLY A 95 4.33 -10.55 11.82
N PRO A 96 5.58 -10.49 12.33
CA PRO A 96 6.46 -9.33 12.28
C PRO A 96 7.11 -9.11 10.89
N LEU A 97 7.18 -7.86 10.45
CA LEU A 97 7.94 -7.43 9.27
C LEU A 97 9.25 -6.77 9.72
N ALA A 98 10.34 -7.05 9.00
CA ALA A 98 11.66 -6.52 9.33
C ALA A 98 11.98 -5.25 8.53
N PRO A 99 12.16 -4.07 9.16
CA PRO A 99 12.48 -2.86 8.42
C PRO A 99 13.82 -2.93 7.64
N PRO A 100 13.97 -2.20 6.52
CA PRO A 100 12.99 -1.28 5.95
C PRO A 100 11.81 -2.02 5.31
N ILE A 101 10.60 -1.47 5.47
CA ILE A 101 9.38 -1.97 4.82
C ILE A 101 9.12 -1.09 3.61
N GLN A 102 8.95 -1.71 2.45
CA GLN A 102 8.69 -1.05 1.18
C GLN A 102 7.42 -1.65 0.57
N VAL A 103 6.64 -0.78 -0.05
CA VAL A 103 5.35 -1.13 -0.65
C VAL A 103 5.33 -0.54 -2.05
N ALA A 104 4.85 -1.31 -3.01
CA ALA A 104 4.55 -0.80 -4.33
C ALA A 104 3.33 -1.49 -4.93
N PHE A 105 2.68 -0.77 -5.83
CA PHE A 105 1.51 -1.22 -6.57
C PHE A 105 1.79 -1.15 -8.06
N SER A 106 1.43 -2.19 -8.81
CA SER A 106 1.55 -2.23 -10.28
C SER A 106 0.84 -3.45 -10.85
N ASP A 107 0.45 -3.41 -12.12
CA ASP A 107 -0.02 -4.58 -12.87
C ASP A 107 1.22 -5.43 -13.27
N LEU A 108 1.65 -6.34 -12.39
CA LEU A 108 2.91 -7.08 -12.55
C LEU A 108 2.76 -8.36 -13.38
N ASP A 109 1.56 -8.91 -13.50
CA ASP A 109 1.30 -10.06 -14.36
C ASP A 109 0.46 -9.77 -15.60
N ASN A 110 0.18 -8.49 -15.87
CA ASN A 110 -0.40 -7.95 -17.10
C ASN A 110 -1.83 -8.47 -17.33
N ASP A 111 -2.61 -8.59 -16.27
CA ASP A 111 -4.01 -8.99 -16.32
C ASP A 111 -4.99 -7.82 -16.14
N ARG A 112 -4.44 -6.61 -15.95
CA ARG A 112 -5.13 -5.32 -15.78
C ARG A 112 -5.83 -5.16 -14.45
N ASP A 113 -5.36 -5.82 -13.41
CA ASP A 113 -5.57 -5.38 -12.04
C ASP A 113 -4.27 -4.95 -11.36
N VAL A 114 -4.41 -4.16 -10.30
CA VAL A 114 -3.25 -3.60 -9.61
C VAL A 114 -2.82 -4.54 -8.50
N ASP A 115 -1.69 -5.21 -8.70
CA ASP A 115 -1.05 -6.05 -7.71
C ASP A 115 -0.36 -5.24 -6.63
N LEU A 116 -0.12 -5.90 -5.49
CA LEU A 116 0.61 -5.38 -4.35
C LEU A 116 1.92 -6.14 -4.13
N VAL A 117 3.02 -5.41 -4.00
CA VAL A 117 4.29 -5.95 -3.50
C VAL A 117 4.65 -5.34 -2.16
N VAL A 118 4.89 -6.20 -1.17
CA VAL A 118 5.43 -5.81 0.14
C VAL A 118 6.79 -6.47 0.34
N ALA A 119 7.82 -5.64 0.42
CA ALA A 119 9.19 -6.05 0.70
C ALA A 119 9.59 -5.62 2.11
N ASP A 120 10.23 -6.52 2.83
CA ASP A 120 10.90 -6.25 4.11
C ASP A 120 12.33 -6.81 4.03
N ALA A 121 13.15 -6.62 5.07
CA ALA A 121 14.54 -7.08 5.07
C ALA A 121 14.70 -8.60 4.88
N ASN A 122 13.66 -9.40 5.13
CA ASN A 122 13.67 -10.85 5.08
C ASN A 122 13.01 -11.43 3.83
N ALA A 123 11.99 -10.75 3.27
CA ALA A 123 11.15 -11.33 2.23
C ALA A 123 10.52 -10.29 1.31
N VAL A 124 10.26 -10.72 0.08
CA VAL A 124 9.40 -10.04 -0.89
C VAL A 124 8.13 -10.84 -1.08
N ARG A 125 6.98 -10.19 -0.87
CA ARG A 125 5.64 -10.77 -1.02
C ARG A 125 4.97 -10.12 -2.21
N TRP A 126 4.55 -10.92 -3.18
CA TRP A 126 3.70 -10.48 -4.29
C TRP A 126 2.30 -11.03 -4.06
N LEU A 127 1.35 -10.11 -3.95
CA LEU A 127 -0.06 -10.33 -3.76
C LEU A 127 -0.75 -9.90 -5.05
N SER A 128 -1.22 -10.89 -5.82
CA SER A 128 -1.95 -10.66 -7.05
C SER A 128 -3.38 -10.23 -6.71
N ASN A 129 -3.85 -9.16 -7.31
CA ASN A 129 -5.24 -8.75 -7.19
C ASN A 129 -6.09 -9.73 -8.01
N GLN A 130 -7.32 -9.97 -7.57
CA GLN A 130 -8.23 -10.92 -8.23
C GLN A 130 -9.36 -10.19 -8.95
N ARG A 131 -9.21 -8.88 -9.13
CA ARG A 131 -10.15 -7.94 -9.76
C ARG A 131 -11.52 -7.87 -9.08
N ASP A 132 -11.63 -8.39 -7.87
CA ASP A 132 -12.83 -8.36 -7.03
C ASP A 132 -12.55 -7.69 -5.67
N GLY A 133 -11.42 -6.98 -5.57
CA GLY A 133 -10.94 -6.35 -4.34
C GLY A 133 -10.19 -7.30 -3.40
N THR A 134 -10.13 -8.60 -3.72
CA THR A 134 -9.35 -9.56 -2.92
C THR A 134 -7.96 -9.80 -3.51
N PHE A 135 -7.03 -10.20 -2.64
CA PHE A 135 -5.66 -10.50 -3.02
C PHE A 135 -5.28 -11.96 -2.75
N ARG A 136 -4.46 -12.52 -3.63
CA ARG A 136 -3.88 -13.86 -3.49
C ARG A 136 -2.35 -13.75 -3.42
N SER A 137 -1.74 -14.41 -2.44
CA SER A 137 -0.28 -14.48 -2.37
C SER A 137 0.27 -15.42 -3.45
N ILE A 138 1.12 -14.89 -4.35
CA ILE A 138 1.71 -15.64 -5.47
C ILE A 138 3.23 -15.61 -5.48
N GLY A 139 3.86 -14.91 -4.52
CA GLY A 139 5.31 -14.73 -4.49
C GLY A 139 6.10 -16.06 -4.54
N ALA A 140 5.61 -17.11 -3.87
CA ALA A 140 6.24 -18.43 -3.94
C ALA A 140 6.18 -19.07 -5.34
N GLU A 141 5.04 -18.92 -6.03
CA GLU A 141 4.83 -19.40 -7.41
C GLU A 141 5.74 -18.65 -8.41
N ARG A 142 6.04 -17.39 -8.10
CA ARG A 142 6.90 -16.49 -8.89
C ARG A 142 8.37 -16.54 -8.48
N GLY A 143 8.75 -17.42 -7.55
CA GLY A 143 10.15 -17.62 -7.13
C GLY A 143 10.71 -16.58 -6.15
N LEU A 144 9.86 -15.71 -5.57
CA LEU A 144 10.25 -14.65 -4.63
C LEU A 144 10.41 -15.13 -3.17
N GLY A 145 10.06 -16.39 -2.87
CA GLY A 145 9.76 -16.85 -1.51
C GLY A 145 10.79 -16.57 -0.39
N THR A 146 12.09 -16.44 -0.71
CA THR A 146 13.15 -16.08 0.28
C THR A 146 14.08 -14.98 -0.23
N ALA A 147 13.68 -14.26 -1.29
CA ALA A 147 14.45 -13.11 -1.73
C ALA A 147 14.41 -12.05 -0.62
N ALA A 148 15.57 -11.74 -0.04
CA ALA A 148 15.68 -10.68 0.95
C ALA A 148 15.33 -9.35 0.26
N GLY A 149 14.29 -8.67 0.73
CA GLY A 149 13.82 -7.39 0.19
C GLY A 149 14.48 -6.17 0.84
N GLY A 150 15.61 -6.36 1.51
CA GLY A 150 16.25 -5.31 2.33
C GLY A 150 16.82 -4.12 1.55
N GLY A 151 16.98 -4.24 0.23
CA GLY A 151 17.38 -3.13 -0.64
C GLY A 151 16.20 -2.49 -1.38
N PRO A 152 16.46 -1.43 -2.16
CA PRO A 152 15.42 -0.65 -2.82
C PRO A 152 14.55 -1.51 -3.75
N LEU A 153 13.24 -1.29 -3.71
CA LEU A 153 12.26 -1.87 -4.61
C LEU A 153 11.90 -0.86 -5.69
N GLN A 154 11.90 -1.28 -6.96
CA GLN A 154 11.47 -0.47 -8.10
C GLN A 154 10.60 -1.32 -9.03
N ILE A 155 9.57 -0.71 -9.62
CA ILE A 155 8.75 -1.34 -10.64
C ILE A 155 8.81 -0.47 -11.91
N VAL A 156 9.27 -1.03 -13.02
CA VAL A 156 9.45 -0.30 -14.29
C VAL A 156 9.47 -1.29 -15.46
N ASP A 157 8.90 -0.92 -16.60
CA ASP A 157 9.12 -1.63 -17.86
C ASP A 157 10.54 -1.33 -18.38
N LEU A 158 11.51 -2.17 -18.02
CA LEU A 158 12.94 -1.95 -18.26
C LEU A 158 13.32 -2.29 -19.70
N ASP A 159 12.73 -3.35 -20.25
CA ASP A 159 13.02 -3.84 -21.60
C ASP A 159 12.09 -3.26 -22.69
N LYS A 160 11.08 -2.48 -22.28
CA LYS A 160 10.08 -1.82 -23.14
C LYS A 160 9.16 -2.79 -23.86
N ASN A 161 8.87 -3.93 -23.25
CA ASN A 161 7.98 -4.94 -23.82
C ASN A 161 6.50 -4.70 -23.46
N GLY A 162 6.20 -3.69 -22.64
CA GLY A 162 4.86 -3.37 -22.18
C GLY A 162 4.40 -4.15 -20.95
N THR A 163 5.30 -4.86 -20.28
CA THR A 163 5.07 -5.52 -18.98
C THR A 163 6.01 -4.93 -17.94
N MET A 164 5.56 -4.89 -16.69
CA MET A 164 6.31 -4.24 -15.62
C MET A 164 7.33 -5.21 -15.02
N ASP A 165 8.58 -4.77 -14.87
CA ASP A 165 9.62 -5.54 -14.19
C ASP A 165 9.72 -5.13 -12.71
N LEU A 166 9.85 -6.12 -11.82
CA LEU A 166 10.18 -5.91 -10.41
C LEU A 166 11.69 -5.98 -10.20
N LEU A 167 12.31 -4.87 -9.82
CA LEU A 167 13.72 -4.80 -9.46
C LEU A 167 13.89 -4.74 -7.94
N LEU A 168 14.75 -5.60 -7.44
CA LEU A 168 15.14 -5.67 -6.04
C LEU A 168 16.63 -5.35 -5.92
N GLY A 169 16.96 -4.30 -5.18
CA GLY A 169 18.34 -4.02 -4.81
C GLY A 169 18.84 -5.05 -3.82
N GLY A 170 20.00 -5.65 -4.09
CA GLY A 170 20.72 -6.43 -3.09
C GLY A 170 21.28 -5.53 -1.99
N SER A 171 21.30 -6.04 -0.76
CA SER A 171 21.99 -5.41 0.37
C SER A 171 23.47 -5.77 0.46
#